data_AF-A0A7K4FRS6-F1
#
_entry.id   AF-A0A7K4FRS6-F1
#
_cell.length_a   1.000
_cell.length_b   1.000
_cell.length_c   1.000
_cell.angle_alpha   90.00
_cell.angle_beta   90.00
_cell.angle_gamma   90.00
#
_symmetry.space_group_name_H-M   'P 1'
#
loop_
_entity.id
_entity.type
_entity.pdbx_description
1 polymer ?
#
loop_
_entity_poly.entity_id
_entity_poly.type
_entity_poly.pdbx_seq_one_letter_code
_entity_poly.pdbx_strand_id
1 'polypeptide(L)'
;MDIDELFLSSDPSTVYKFFDSFQSAEELIKWMRSRPKADVNIKVERGKYEDIVVVIPTADINGHYAKEIRKIYEGLTLVFVESRGKYFNFAHSVNEGVKEAMSLSPSWVIISNDDMIGVDSSEKLVSELKRVQEYDVIFTP
;
A
#
# COMPACT_ATOMS: atom_id res chain seq x y z
N MET A 1 -25.65 17.73 7.38
CA MET A 1 -25.24 16.59 6.54
C MET A 1 -23.79 16.36 6.85
N ASP A 2 -23.38 15.14 7.15
CA ASP A 2 -21.98 14.85 7.43
C ASP A 2 -21.19 14.97 6.11
N ILE A 3 -20.11 15.76 6.10
CA ILE A 3 -19.27 15.93 4.91
C ILE A 3 -18.62 14.58 4.51
N ASP A 4 -18.36 13.70 5.48
CA ASP A 4 -17.88 12.34 5.20
C ASP A 4 -18.92 11.52 4.42
N GLU A 5 -20.22 11.65 4.71
CA GLU A 5 -21.29 10.97 3.98
C GLU A 5 -21.40 11.49 2.54
N LEU A 6 -21.20 12.80 2.35
CA LEU A 6 -21.21 13.39 1.01
C LEU A 6 -20.05 12.85 0.16
N PHE A 7 -18.86 12.77 0.76
CA PHE A 7 -17.63 12.27 0.11
C PHE A 7 -17.72 10.79 -0.27
N LEU A 8 -18.34 9.97 0.58
CA LEU A 8 -18.45 8.51 0.38
C LEU A 8 -19.66 8.09 -0.47
N SER A 9 -20.48 9.05 -0.90
CA SER A 9 -21.69 8.76 -1.67
C SER A 9 -21.38 8.20 -3.06
N SER A 10 -22.16 7.22 -3.48
CA SER A 10 -22.15 6.70 -4.86
C SER A 10 -22.99 7.53 -5.83
N ASP A 11 -23.77 8.50 -5.33
CA ASP A 11 -24.59 9.40 -6.15
C ASP A 11 -23.76 10.63 -6.59
N PRO A 12 -23.53 10.82 -7.90
CA PRO A 12 -22.79 11.97 -8.43
C PRO A 12 -23.35 13.33 -7.97
N SER A 13 -24.67 13.45 -7.76
CA SER A 13 -25.30 14.70 -7.32
C SER A 13 -24.84 15.12 -5.92
N THR A 14 -24.50 14.13 -5.10
CA THR A 14 -24.01 14.31 -3.74
C THR A 14 -22.54 14.73 -3.72
N VAL A 15 -21.74 14.29 -4.70
CA VAL A 15 -20.34 14.70 -4.87
C VAL A 15 -20.22 16.19 -5.19
N TYR A 16 -21.14 16.77 -5.97
CA TYR A 16 -21.16 18.22 -6.18
C TYR A 16 -21.41 18.99 -4.88
N LYS A 17 -22.36 18.53 -4.05
CA LYS A 17 -22.62 19.13 -2.73
C LYS A 17 -21.43 19.04 -1.80
N PHE A 18 -20.62 17.98 -1.89
CA PHE A 18 -19.36 17.87 -1.18
C PHE A 18 -18.43 19.03 -1.56
N PHE A 19 -18.19 19.26 -2.85
CA PHE A 19 -17.30 20.34 -3.29
C PHE A 19 -17.86 21.73 -2.96
N ASP A 20 -19.18 21.93 -3.07
CA ASP A 20 -19.86 23.18 -2.70
C ASP A 20 -19.82 23.48 -1.19
N SER A 21 -19.46 22.50 -0.35
CA SER A 21 -19.35 22.68 1.10
C SER A 21 -18.08 23.43 1.52
N PHE A 22 -17.14 23.68 0.60
CA PHE A 22 -15.88 24.35 0.87
C PHE A 22 -15.81 25.72 0.19
N GLN A 23 -15.36 26.74 0.92
CA GLN A 23 -15.20 28.10 0.40
C GLN A 23 -13.87 28.29 -0.34
N SER A 24 -12.90 27.39 -0.11
CA SER A 24 -11.61 27.41 -0.81
C SER A 24 -10.94 26.03 -0.89
N ALA A 25 -9.93 25.93 -1.76
CA ALA A 25 -9.10 24.72 -1.86
C ALA A 25 -8.35 24.43 -0.55
N GLU A 26 -7.92 25.45 0.20
CA GLU A 26 -7.25 25.28 1.49
C GLU A 26 -8.17 24.65 2.53
N GLU A 27 -9.46 25.02 2.54
CA GLU A 27 -10.45 24.43 3.44
C GLU A 27 -10.67 22.95 3.13
N LEU A 28 -10.81 22.61 1.85
CA LEU A 28 -10.87 21.23 1.38
C LEU A 28 -9.64 20.43 1.81
N ILE A 29 -8.43 20.96 1.58
CA ILE A 29 -7.17 20.30 1.96
C ILE A 29 -7.10 20.12 3.48
N LYS A 30 -7.51 21.13 4.26
CA LYS A 30 -7.55 21.05 5.72
C LYS A 30 -8.48 19.95 6.19
N TRP A 31 -9.68 19.86 5.60
CA TRP A 31 -10.63 18.80 5.88
C TRP A 31 -10.04 17.42 5.52
N MET A 32 -9.48 17.26 4.31
CA MET A 32 -8.84 16.01 3.88
C MET A 32 -7.74 15.54 4.84
N ARG A 33 -6.94 16.47 5.38
CA ARG A 33 -5.88 16.17 6.37
C ARG A 33 -6.42 15.81 7.75
N SER A 34 -7.60 16.32 8.12
CA SER A 34 -8.25 16.04 9.41
C SER A 34 -9.00 14.71 9.44
N ARG A 35 -9.18 14.05 8.29
CA ARG A 35 -9.89 12.77 8.21
C ARG A 35 -9.21 11.73 9.11
N PRO A 36 -9.99 10.90 9.84
CA PRO A 36 -9.45 9.76 10.54
C PRO A 36 -8.67 8.86 9.58
N LYS A 37 -7.62 8.24 10.09
CA LYS A 37 -6.90 7.19 9.37
C LYS A 37 -7.54 5.86 9.73
N ALA A 38 -7.72 4.98 8.74
CA ALA A 38 -8.09 3.60 9.05
C ALA A 38 -6.97 2.94 9.85
N ASP A 39 -7.36 2.09 10.79
CA ASP A 39 -6.42 1.19 11.44
C ASP A 39 -5.74 0.29 10.40
N VAL A 40 -4.49 -0.04 10.67
CA VAL A 40 -3.70 -0.96 9.85
C VAL A 40 -3.31 -2.15 10.70
N ASN A 41 -3.47 -3.35 10.15
CA ASN A 41 -2.94 -4.57 10.74
C ASN A 41 -1.73 -5.01 9.92
N ILE A 42 -0.55 -4.98 10.53
CA ILE A 42 0.71 -5.30 9.86
C ILE A 42 1.11 -6.73 10.22
N LYS A 43 1.42 -7.53 9.20
CA LYS A 43 1.94 -8.89 9.35
C LYS A 43 3.23 -9.04 8.58
N VAL A 44 4.30 -9.37 9.30
CA VAL A 44 5.60 -9.69 8.70
C VAL A 44 5.72 -11.20 8.54
N GLU A 45 6.02 -11.64 7.32
CA GLU A 45 6.30 -13.03 6.96
C GLU A 45 7.74 -13.11 6.46
N ARG A 46 8.67 -13.64 7.28
CA ARG A 46 10.08 -13.72 6.93
C ARG A 46 10.36 -14.81 5.89
N GLY A 47 11.14 -14.45 4.88
CA GLY A 47 11.61 -15.35 3.82
C GLY A 47 13.08 -15.74 3.96
N LYS A 48 13.61 -16.44 2.95
CA LYS A 48 15.03 -16.80 2.85
C LYS A 48 15.91 -15.61 2.47
N TYR A 49 15.35 -14.61 1.77
CA TYR A 49 16.01 -13.36 1.42
C TYR A 49 15.52 -12.24 2.35
N GLU A 50 16.25 -11.98 3.43
CA GLU A 50 15.88 -10.97 4.43
C GLU A 50 16.31 -9.55 4.05
N ASP A 51 17.25 -9.42 3.12
CA ASP A 51 17.77 -8.14 2.60
C ASP A 51 16.83 -7.46 1.60
N ILE A 52 15.78 -8.15 1.16
CA ILE A 52 14.76 -7.63 0.25
C ILE A 52 13.39 -7.82 0.89
N VAL A 53 12.69 -6.70 1.10
CA VAL A 53 11.39 -6.68 1.77
C VAL A 53 10.32 -6.16 0.82
N VAL A 54 9.22 -6.91 0.68
CA VAL A 54 8.07 -6.53 -0.16
C VAL A 54 6.93 -6.05 0.73
N VAL A 55 6.58 -4.78 0.61
CA VAL A 55 5.42 -4.15 1.26
C VAL A 55 4.19 -4.33 0.39
N ILE A 56 3.16 -4.97 0.93
CA ILE A 56 1.93 -5.32 0.22
C ILE A 56 0.72 -4.76 0.99
N PRO A 57 0.21 -3.59 0.61
CA PRO A 57 -1.11 -3.13 1.06
C PRO A 57 -2.19 -4.08 0.54
N THR A 58 -3.10 -4.51 1.40
CA THR A 58 -4.21 -5.41 1.02
C THR A 58 -5.45 -5.14 1.85
N ALA A 59 -6.63 -5.50 1.33
CA ALA A 59 -7.87 -5.47 2.09
C ALA A 59 -8.09 -6.71 2.97
N ASP A 60 -7.41 -7.83 2.66
CA ASP A 60 -7.52 -9.10 3.37
C ASP A 60 -6.26 -9.96 3.19
N ILE A 61 -5.47 -10.10 4.26
CA ILE A 61 -4.21 -10.87 4.29
C ILE A 61 -4.42 -12.37 4.02
N ASN A 62 -5.63 -12.87 4.26
CA ASN A 62 -6.01 -14.27 4.03
C ASN A 62 -6.83 -14.46 2.75
N GLY A 63 -7.07 -13.37 2.00
CA GLY A 63 -7.83 -13.33 0.77
C GLY A 63 -7.12 -14.03 -0.39
N HIS A 64 -7.81 -14.10 -1.53
CA HIS A 64 -7.28 -14.72 -2.74
C HIS A 64 -6.00 -14.02 -3.24
N TYR A 65 -6.04 -12.69 -3.36
CA TYR A 65 -4.92 -11.87 -3.81
C TYR A 65 -3.67 -12.04 -2.93
N ALA A 66 -3.82 -11.93 -1.61
CA ALA A 66 -2.71 -12.15 -0.68
C ALA A 66 -2.14 -13.58 -0.76
N LYS A 67 -2.94 -14.60 -1.12
CA LYS A 67 -2.43 -15.97 -1.33
C LYS A 67 -1.64 -16.11 -2.63
N GLU A 68 -2.08 -15.47 -3.71
CA GLU A 68 -1.34 -15.49 -4.98
C GLU A 68 -0.02 -14.72 -4.87
N ILE A 69 -0.02 -13.57 -4.20
CA ILE A 69 1.18 -12.76 -3.94
C ILE A 69 2.25 -13.53 -3.18
N ARG A 70 1.88 -14.38 -2.21
CA ARG A 70 2.84 -15.25 -1.52
C ARG A 70 3.57 -16.20 -2.46
N LYS A 71 2.90 -16.64 -3.53
CA LYS A 71 3.52 -17.49 -4.56
C LYS A 71 4.41 -16.67 -5.48
N ILE A 72 3.98 -15.46 -5.86
CA ILE A 72 4.75 -14.56 -6.74
C ILE A 72 6.09 -14.18 -6.08
N TYR A 73 6.05 -13.84 -4.80
CA TYR A 73 7.23 -13.43 -4.03
C TYR A 73 7.74 -14.54 -3.10
N GLU A 74 7.59 -15.80 -3.51
CA GLU A 74 8.03 -16.94 -2.71
C GLU A 74 9.50 -16.78 -2.28
N GLY A 75 9.77 -16.98 -0.98
CA GLY A 75 11.10 -16.86 -0.40
C GLY A 75 11.58 -15.44 -0.10
N LEU A 76 10.88 -14.38 -0.50
CA LEU A 76 11.15 -13.01 -0.05
C LEU A 76 10.49 -12.74 1.31
N THR A 77 10.97 -11.73 2.02
CA THR A 77 10.30 -11.24 3.23
C THR A 77 9.14 -10.33 2.86
N LEU A 78 7.95 -10.62 3.36
CA LEU A 78 6.72 -9.91 3.04
C LEU A 78 6.22 -9.12 4.25
N VAL A 79 5.84 -7.87 4.03
CA VAL A 79 5.15 -7.01 4.99
C VAL A 79 3.77 -6.74 4.44
N PHE A 80 2.79 -7.52 4.89
CA PHE A 80 1.40 -7.27 4.55
C PHE A 80 0.85 -6.15 5.44
N VAL A 81 0.14 -5.20 4.83
CA VAL A 81 -0.54 -4.12 5.54
C VAL A 81 -2.03 -4.22 5.23
N GLU A 82 -2.79 -4.88 6.12
CA GLU A 82 -4.24 -4.97 5.98
C GLU A 82 -4.90 -3.64 6.37
N SER A 83 -5.70 -3.07 5.49
CA SER A 83 -6.58 -1.94 5.83
C SER A 83 -7.80 -1.91 4.92
N ARG A 84 -8.96 -1.52 5.46
CA ARG A 84 -10.24 -1.52 4.76
C ARG A 84 -11.23 -0.53 5.35
N GLY A 85 -12.33 -0.29 4.63
CA GLY A 85 -13.45 0.53 5.09
C GLY A 85 -13.33 2.01 4.70
N LYS A 86 -14.20 2.85 5.27
CA LYS A 86 -14.44 4.24 4.83
C LYS A 86 -13.23 5.17 4.91
N TYR A 87 -12.26 4.85 5.75
CA TYR A 87 -11.04 5.64 5.95
C TYR A 87 -9.80 4.97 5.36
N PHE A 88 -9.98 3.96 4.52
CA PHE A 88 -8.88 3.35 3.79
C PHE A 88 -8.11 4.40 2.99
N ASN A 89 -6.79 4.35 3.09
CA ASN A 89 -5.89 5.23 2.37
C ASN A 89 -4.63 4.45 2.00
N PHE A 90 -4.48 4.18 0.70
CA PHE A 90 -3.35 3.42 0.16
C PHE A 90 -1.99 4.00 0.58
N ALA A 91 -1.80 5.31 0.45
CA ALA A 91 -0.54 5.96 0.81
C ALA A 91 -0.24 5.84 2.31
N HIS A 92 -1.26 5.88 3.17
CA HIS A 92 -1.06 5.62 4.60
C HIS A 92 -0.58 4.18 4.84
N SER A 93 -1.25 3.18 4.24
CA SER A 93 -0.86 1.78 4.36
C SER A 93 0.56 1.52 3.85
N VAL A 94 0.93 2.07 2.69
CA VAL A 94 2.29 2.01 2.16
C VAL A 94 3.29 2.62 3.13
N ASN A 95 3.02 3.81 3.67
CA ASN A 95 3.94 4.47 4.59
C ASN A 95 4.15 3.68 5.89
N GLU A 96 3.09 3.10 6.47
CA GLU A 96 3.24 2.25 7.66
C GLU A 96 4.00 0.96 7.33
N GLY A 97 3.73 0.34 6.17
CA GLY A 97 4.47 -0.83 5.71
C GLY A 97 5.96 -0.54 5.44
N VAL A 98 6.28 0.61 4.86
CA VAL A 98 7.67 1.05 4.64
C VAL A 98 8.38 1.27 5.97
N LYS A 99 7.74 1.89 6.97
CA LYS A 99 8.34 2.03 8.32
C LYS A 99 8.66 0.66 8.93
N GLU A 100 7.74 -0.29 8.84
CA GLU A 100 7.97 -1.65 9.34
C GLU A 100 9.11 -2.32 8.56
N ALA A 101 9.10 -2.23 7.23
CA ALA A 101 10.16 -2.78 6.39
C ALA A 101 11.53 -2.20 6.74
N MET A 102 11.64 -0.88 6.93
CA MET A 102 12.89 -0.22 7.30
C MET A 102 13.43 -0.68 8.66
N SER A 103 12.57 -1.10 9.60
CA SER A 103 13.00 -1.68 10.88
C SER A 103 13.78 -2.99 10.73
N LEU A 104 13.61 -3.68 9.58
CA LEU A 104 14.31 -4.90 9.22
C LEU A 104 15.69 -4.63 8.58
N SER A 105 16.07 -3.36 8.39
CA SER A 105 17.31 -2.93 7.73
C SER A 105 17.55 -3.57 6.34
N PRO A 106 16.57 -3.50 5.42
CA PRO A 106 16.70 -4.10 4.10
C PRO A 106 17.68 -3.33 3.22
N SER A 107 18.23 -4.00 2.21
CA SER A 107 18.91 -3.36 1.08
C SER A 107 17.91 -2.81 0.06
N TRP A 108 16.77 -3.49 -0.13
CA TRP A 108 15.70 -3.07 -1.02
C TRP A 108 14.33 -3.17 -0.36
N VAL A 109 13.53 -2.11 -0.51
CA VAL A 109 12.09 -2.12 -0.20
C VAL A 109 11.31 -2.06 -1.51
N ILE A 110 10.48 -3.06 -1.74
CA ILE A 110 9.59 -3.16 -2.91
C ILE A 110 8.18 -2.82 -2.45
N ILE A 111 7.48 -1.95 -3.15
CA ILE A 111 6.06 -1.67 -2.90
C ILE A 111 5.27 -2.35 -4.01
N SER A 112 4.38 -3.27 -3.65
CA SER A 112 3.56 -4.02 -4.60
C SER A 112 2.09 -3.95 -4.23
N ASN A 113 1.22 -3.84 -5.23
CA ASN A 113 -0.20 -4.13 -5.02
C ASN A 113 -0.41 -5.62 -4.74
N ASP A 114 -1.59 -6.00 -4.26
CA ASP A 114 -1.93 -7.39 -3.98
C ASP A 114 -2.53 -8.15 -5.18
N ASP A 115 -2.91 -7.45 -6.25
CA ASP A 115 -3.55 -7.98 -7.46
C ASP A 115 -2.57 -8.23 -8.63
N MET A 116 -1.29 -8.43 -8.33
CA MET A 116 -0.25 -8.65 -9.34
C MET A 116 -0.35 -10.02 -10.03
N ILE A 117 0.19 -10.10 -11.25
CA ILE A 117 0.37 -11.36 -12.00
C ILE A 117 1.87 -11.67 -12.07
N GLY A 118 2.27 -12.86 -11.62
CA GLY A 118 3.66 -13.32 -11.71
C GLY A 118 4.04 -13.70 -13.15
N VAL A 119 5.12 -13.10 -13.65
CA VAL A 119 5.69 -13.41 -14.99
C VAL A 119 6.98 -14.21 -14.89
N ASP A 120 7.86 -13.83 -13.95
CA ASP A 120 9.13 -14.48 -13.66
C ASP A 120 9.17 -14.92 -12.18
N SER A 121 10.12 -15.78 -11.82
CA SER A 121 10.31 -16.19 -10.42
C SER A 121 10.94 -15.08 -9.57
N SER A 122 10.70 -15.13 -8.27
CA SER A 122 11.29 -14.21 -7.29
C SER A 122 12.82 -14.28 -7.27
N GLU A 123 13.43 -15.42 -7.61
CA GLU A 123 14.89 -15.55 -7.72
C GLU A 123 15.47 -14.64 -8.80
N LYS A 124 14.78 -14.47 -9.93
CA LYS A 124 15.22 -13.57 -11.00
C LYS A 124 15.23 -12.14 -10.48
N LEU A 125 14.16 -11.72 -9.82
CA LEU A 125 14.06 -10.40 -9.18
C LEU A 125 15.21 -10.14 -8.19
N VAL A 126 15.50 -11.11 -7.31
CA VAL A 126 16.63 -11.03 -6.37
C VAL A 126 17.95 -10.87 -7.11
N SER A 127 18.16 -11.62 -8.19
CA SER A 127 19.40 -11.58 -8.96
C SER A 127 19.61 -10.24 -9.68
N GLU A 128 18.53 -9.63 -10.18
CA GLU A 128 18.58 -8.34 -10.86
C GLU A 128 18.78 -7.18 -9.87
N LEU A 129 18.08 -7.18 -8.73
CA LEU A 129 18.24 -6.15 -7.70
C LEU A 129 19.67 -6.10 -7.12
N LYS A 130 20.33 -7.26 -7.01
CA LYS A 130 21.74 -7.34 -6.58
C LYS A 130 22.74 -6.72 -7.57
N ARG A 131 22.33 -6.51 -8.82
CA ARG A 131 23.16 -5.90 -9.88
C ARG A 131 22.95 -4.40 -9.98
N VAL A 132 21.88 -3.88 -9.39
CA VAL A 132 21.61 -2.45 -9.38
C VAL A 132 22.51 -1.77 -8.35
N GLN A 133 23.35 -0.83 -8.78
CA GLN A 133 24.25 -0.06 -7.92
C GLN A 133 24.08 1.46 -8.04
N GLU A 134 23.47 1.94 -9.13
CA GLU A 134 23.44 3.38 -9.46
C GLU A 134 22.08 4.05 -9.28
N TYR A 135 21.06 3.32 -8.81
CA TYR A 135 19.70 3.83 -8.70
C TYR A 135 19.15 3.68 -7.28
N ASP A 136 18.62 4.78 -6.74
CA ASP A 136 17.94 4.79 -5.44
C ASP A 136 16.47 4.36 -5.54
N VAL A 137 15.85 4.52 -6.72
CA VAL A 137 14.43 4.24 -6.97
C VAL A 137 14.25 3.67 -8.38
N ILE A 138 13.44 2.61 -8.49
CA ILE A 138 13.09 1.95 -9.75
C ILE A 138 11.57 1.88 -9.87
N PHE A 139 11.04 2.25 -11.03
CA PHE A 139 9.63 2.09 -11.37
C PHE A 139 9.48 0.99 -12.40
N THR A 140 8.56 0.05 -12.15
CA THR A 140 8.23 -1.03 -13.07
C THR A 140 6.79 -0.84 -13.58
N PRO A 141 6.54 -0.96 -14.89
CA PRO A 141 5.19 -0.89 -15.47
C PRO A 141 4.35 -2.12 -15.15
#